data_AF-A0A2V2MPJ9-F1
#
_entry.id   AF-A0A2V2MPJ9-F1
#
_cell.length_a   1.000
_cell.length_b   1.000
_cell.length_c   1.000
_cell.angle_alpha   90.00
_cell.angle_beta   90.00
_cell.angle_gamma   90.00
#
_symmetry.space_group_name_H-M   'P 1'
#
loop_
_entity.id
_entity.type
_entity.pdbx_description
1 polymer ?
#
loop_
_entity_poly.entity_id
_entity_poly.type
_entity_poly.pdbx_seq_one_letter_code
_entity_poly.pdbx_strand_id
1 'polypeptide(L)'
;MNARIVVLMMVLVACAFIALPASAALNKVSQGGDIFLGEKNLDVSAATGGAKQIAWWQPGSNSDTEQPADIQTVSDNKAFYVSPDIFVGKTGIWYQWNGTVKGSPAFNVKEPSLSLKIWDATAGEDITGKAIPVGNYANFAVETNMQSLATRPGYQAADGPFKLKVKTSDGGVYQQLVGNNGKSWPLNALTVNQQLWYWVGEGSDHTKFAKNDGWNTAAEDQNNNRLYKAGVYTVWAECNANAMKDMYKAPDGSDYTGKTVSAVKSVQIATDQVKIEANKDTVVRGNPFSVTITGVPNAEYILWVKGTNSMTGATGDQPPMILTTQDNVKQDDPAGPYEIGKYQYEGGAGKSVKQDVPDDPDYHGTKCYAQVKLNSSGTRTVEFKTTKDTKDKKYTVRVERKSGNQYKSDEVDIKVEKGDVTIVAAGDQSYYLGEEVKLSGTNSETDTTYLFITGPNLPTAGAMLKSPKKEVNNNQPQSFDVADVQDDDTYEYKWQTANLEMDAGTYTIYAVSAPNDKDHLNDAQYDTVSLVIKKPYIQATASGSVVAKGDKLYVRGTAEGDPSLGVALWILGKNKVIYATESVNDDMSFEYEVTKETTKSLYAGQY
;
A
#
# COMPACT_ATOMS: atom_id res chain seq x y z
N MET A 1 35.66 7.95 -56.07
CA MET A 1 34.59 8.72 -56.75
C MET A 1 33.31 8.54 -55.96
N ASN A 2 32.57 9.50 -55.42
CA ASN A 2 32.68 10.93 -55.07
C ASN A 2 31.55 11.11 -54.03
N ALA A 3 31.80 11.34 -52.74
CA ALA A 3 31.86 12.66 -52.10
C ALA A 3 31.04 13.76 -52.80
N ARG A 4 29.87 14.13 -52.24
CA ARG A 4 29.36 15.51 -52.01
C ARG A 4 27.83 15.53 -51.76
N ILE A 5 27.41 16.45 -50.87
CA ILE A 5 26.03 16.86 -50.51
C ILE A 5 25.39 15.90 -49.48
N VAL A 6 25.35 16.20 -48.17
CA VAL A 6 24.60 17.29 -47.52
C VAL A 6 25.37 17.79 -46.27
N VAL A 7 25.88 19.01 -46.36
CA VAL A 7 26.24 19.86 -45.22
C VAL A 7 25.27 21.03 -45.30
N LEU A 8 24.25 21.04 -44.44
CA LEU A 8 23.50 22.26 -44.10
C LEU A 8 22.86 22.02 -42.71
N MET A 9 23.07 22.96 -41.79
CA MET A 9 22.55 23.04 -40.41
C MET A 9 23.31 22.32 -39.26
N MET A 10 24.64 22.41 -39.20
CA MET A 10 25.37 22.23 -37.92
C MET A 10 26.68 23.05 -37.84
N VAL A 11 26.68 24.29 -38.32
CA VAL A 11 27.76 25.26 -38.03
C VAL A 11 27.15 26.65 -37.85
N LEU A 12 26.78 26.98 -36.61
CA LEU A 12 26.66 28.36 -36.12
C LEU A 12 26.84 28.36 -34.59
N VAL A 13 27.97 27.80 -34.15
CA VAL A 13 28.52 27.98 -32.79
C VAL A 13 29.97 28.36 -32.96
N ALA A 14 30.25 29.67 -33.02
CA ALA A 14 31.51 30.34 -32.69
C ALA A 14 31.53 31.73 -33.36
N CYS A 15 30.68 32.62 -32.87
CA CYS A 15 30.83 34.08 -32.86
C CYS A 15 29.57 34.67 -32.20
N ALA A 16 29.30 34.23 -30.97
CA ALA A 16 28.45 35.00 -30.10
C ALA A 16 29.27 36.21 -29.67
N PHE A 17 29.08 37.34 -30.37
CA PHE A 17 29.18 38.62 -29.71
C PHE A 17 28.47 38.47 -28.37
N ILE A 18 29.16 38.78 -27.27
CA ILE A 18 28.55 39.04 -25.98
C ILE A 18 27.75 40.34 -26.18
N ALA A 19 26.63 40.24 -26.88
CA ALA A 19 25.56 41.20 -26.78
C ALA A 19 24.87 40.86 -25.47
N LEU A 20 25.37 41.43 -24.38
CA LEU A 20 24.52 41.64 -23.21
C LEU A 20 23.25 42.30 -23.76
N PRO A 21 22.04 41.74 -23.57
CA PRO A 21 20.84 42.50 -23.87
C PRO A 21 20.99 43.81 -23.09
N ALA A 22 20.88 44.93 -23.79
CA ALA A 22 20.91 46.24 -23.18
C ALA A 22 19.83 46.26 -22.08
N SER A 23 20.26 46.07 -20.83
CA SER A 23 19.40 46.06 -19.66
C SER A 23 18.93 47.49 -19.43
N ALA A 24 17.83 47.86 -20.08
CA ALA A 24 17.33 49.23 -20.03
C ALA A 24 15.79 49.22 -20.15
N ALA A 25 15.10 48.68 -19.15
CA ALA A 25 13.65 48.80 -19.04
C ALA A 25 13.09 48.46 -17.65
N LEU A 26 13.56 47.40 -16.99
CA LEU A 26 12.95 46.90 -15.74
C LEU A 26 13.46 47.58 -14.46
N ASN A 27 14.55 48.34 -14.52
CA ASN A 27 15.21 48.88 -13.35
C ASN A 27 14.71 50.28 -12.93
N LYS A 28 13.86 50.93 -13.72
CA LYS A 28 13.33 52.26 -13.41
C LYS A 28 12.14 52.17 -12.45
N VAL A 29 12.18 52.99 -11.41
CA VAL A 29 11.16 53.03 -10.35
C VAL A 29 10.51 54.41 -10.33
N SER A 30 9.20 54.44 -10.61
CA SER A 30 8.38 55.65 -10.45
C SER A 30 8.24 56.03 -8.97
N GLN A 31 7.91 57.30 -8.70
CA GLN A 31 7.54 57.72 -7.35
C GLN A 31 6.37 56.89 -6.80
N GLY A 32 6.53 56.39 -5.58
CA GLY A 32 5.58 55.49 -4.92
C GLY A 32 5.54 54.06 -5.50
N GLY A 33 6.39 53.74 -6.48
CA GLY A 33 6.41 52.43 -7.13
C GLY A 33 6.89 51.31 -6.21
N ASP A 34 6.52 50.07 -6.55
CA ASP A 34 6.97 48.90 -5.80
C ASP A 34 8.40 48.50 -6.17
N ILE A 35 9.17 48.15 -5.14
CA ILE A 35 10.48 47.51 -5.26
C ILE A 35 10.54 46.27 -4.35
N PHE A 36 11.34 45.29 -4.73
CA PHE A 36 11.39 43.99 -4.05
C PHE A 36 12.76 43.75 -3.41
N LEU A 37 12.77 43.06 -2.27
CA LEU A 37 14.00 42.66 -1.59
C LEU A 37 14.94 41.91 -2.57
N GLY A 38 16.21 42.31 -2.58
CA GLY A 38 17.24 41.75 -3.44
C GLY A 38 17.42 42.44 -4.80
N GLU A 39 16.50 43.31 -5.24
CA GLU A 39 16.69 44.03 -6.51
C GLU A 39 17.89 44.96 -6.48
N LYS A 40 18.74 44.90 -7.50
CA LYS A 40 19.97 45.70 -7.64
C LYS A 40 19.95 46.58 -8.89
N ASN A 41 20.76 47.64 -8.89
CA ASN A 41 20.94 48.55 -10.02
C ASN A 41 19.64 49.28 -10.41
N LEU A 42 18.78 49.55 -9.42
CA LEU A 42 17.55 50.28 -9.63
C LEU A 42 17.84 51.77 -9.84
N ASP A 43 17.17 52.35 -10.83
CA ASP A 43 17.07 53.80 -11.00
C ASP A 43 15.85 54.31 -10.23
N VAL A 44 16.13 54.84 -9.04
CA VAL A 44 15.17 55.44 -8.10
C VAL A 44 15.27 56.97 -8.12
N SER A 45 15.88 57.57 -9.14
CA SER A 45 16.03 59.03 -9.22
C SER A 45 14.69 59.77 -9.24
N ALA A 46 13.71 59.23 -9.98
CA ALA A 46 12.33 59.74 -9.99
C ALA A 46 11.64 59.52 -8.63
N ALA A 47 11.85 58.36 -8.02
CA ALA A 47 11.28 58.03 -6.71
C ALA A 47 11.80 58.93 -5.58
N THR A 48 13.09 59.22 -5.57
CA THR A 48 13.71 60.07 -4.54
C THR A 48 13.48 61.55 -4.76
N GLY A 49 13.14 62.00 -5.97
CA GLY A 49 12.88 63.42 -6.26
C GLY A 49 14.05 64.34 -5.91
N GLY A 50 15.28 63.82 -5.88
CA GLY A 50 16.49 64.54 -5.45
C GLY A 50 16.81 64.47 -3.95
N ALA A 51 15.95 63.86 -3.13
CA ALA A 51 16.25 63.61 -1.72
C ALA A 51 17.44 62.64 -1.58
N LYS A 52 18.38 62.97 -0.70
CA LYS A 52 19.57 62.13 -0.41
C LYS A 52 19.31 61.05 0.65
N GLN A 53 18.19 61.14 1.35
CA GLN A 53 17.79 60.18 2.36
C GLN A 53 16.35 59.74 2.14
N ILE A 54 16.05 58.56 2.64
CA ILE A 54 14.71 57.99 2.74
C ILE A 54 14.46 57.57 4.17
N ALA A 55 13.20 57.64 4.61
CA ALA A 55 12.80 57.31 5.96
C ALA A 55 11.62 56.35 5.97
N TRP A 56 11.57 55.48 6.98
CA TRP A 56 10.53 54.47 7.17
C TRP A 56 9.97 54.51 8.58
N TRP A 57 8.67 54.24 8.68
CA TRP A 57 7.93 54.16 9.93
C TRP A 57 7.37 52.75 10.08
N GLN A 58 7.31 52.26 11.32
CA GLN A 58 6.71 50.98 11.59
C GLN A 58 5.22 50.97 11.21
N PRO A 59 4.69 49.84 10.70
CA PRO A 59 3.25 49.72 10.49
C PRO A 59 2.47 50.06 11.75
N GLY A 60 1.47 50.95 11.62
CA GLY A 60 0.66 51.43 12.75
C GLY A 60 1.17 52.72 13.42
N SER A 61 2.37 53.19 13.08
CA SER A 61 2.90 54.50 13.53
C SER A 61 2.23 55.66 12.78
N ASN A 62 2.06 56.81 13.43
CA ASN A 62 1.60 58.03 12.75
C ASN A 62 2.78 58.74 12.10
N SER A 63 2.97 58.50 10.80
CA SER A 63 4.08 59.06 10.03
C SER A 63 4.10 60.59 9.92
N ASP A 64 3.03 61.32 10.30
CA ASP A 64 3.02 62.79 10.29
C ASP A 64 3.54 63.40 11.60
N THR A 65 3.46 62.66 12.70
CA THR A 65 3.75 63.19 14.05
C THR A 65 4.90 62.46 14.76
N GLU A 66 5.19 61.23 14.38
CA GLU A 66 6.22 60.41 15.01
C GLU A 66 7.53 60.45 14.22
N GLN A 67 8.65 60.24 14.92
CA GLN A 67 9.97 60.12 14.28
C GLN A 67 10.08 58.81 13.49
N PRO A 68 10.85 58.80 12.38
CA PRO A 68 11.05 57.58 11.61
C PRO A 68 11.78 56.52 12.43
N ALA A 69 11.38 55.27 12.24
CA ALA A 69 12.02 54.12 12.86
C ALA A 69 13.35 53.76 12.18
N ASP A 70 13.52 54.15 10.91
CA ASP A 70 14.78 54.00 10.18
C ASP A 70 14.95 55.11 9.13
N ILE A 71 16.21 55.51 8.91
CA ILE A 71 16.62 56.47 7.89
C ILE A 71 17.80 55.88 7.13
N GLN A 72 17.71 55.83 5.81
CA GLN A 72 18.76 55.31 4.94
C GLN A 72 19.25 56.38 3.98
N THR A 73 20.57 56.41 3.75
CA THR A 73 21.18 57.32 2.76
C THR A 73 21.16 56.67 1.38
N VAL A 74 20.66 57.41 0.39
CA VAL A 74 20.65 57.00 -1.01
C VAL A 74 21.95 57.48 -1.67
N SER A 75 22.97 56.62 -1.61
CA SER A 75 24.33 56.96 -2.07
C SER A 75 24.43 57.08 -3.60
N ASP A 76 23.75 56.20 -4.34
CA ASP A 76 23.61 56.27 -5.79
C ASP A 76 22.15 55.97 -6.17
N ASN A 77 21.45 56.98 -6.68
CA ASN A 77 20.04 56.87 -7.04
C ASN A 77 19.82 56.21 -8.43
N LYS A 78 20.88 55.91 -9.18
CA LYS A 78 20.83 55.17 -10.45
C LYS A 78 21.29 53.72 -10.33
N ALA A 79 21.86 53.35 -9.18
CA ALA A 79 22.32 52.00 -8.89
C ALA A 79 21.85 51.50 -7.51
N PHE A 80 20.62 51.84 -7.13
CA PHE A 80 20.08 51.50 -5.81
C PHE A 80 19.94 49.98 -5.63
N TYR A 81 20.27 49.52 -4.42
CA TYR A 81 20.18 48.12 -4.03
C TYR A 81 19.22 47.96 -2.84
N VAL A 82 18.18 47.16 -3.03
CA VAL A 82 17.24 46.79 -1.97
C VAL A 82 17.84 45.69 -1.11
N SER A 83 18.88 46.02 -0.36
CA SER A 83 19.65 45.08 0.46
C SER A 83 18.76 44.36 1.49
N PRO A 84 18.69 43.01 1.48
CA PRO A 84 17.97 42.27 2.50
C PRO A 84 18.43 42.60 3.93
N ASP A 85 19.74 42.83 4.14
CA ASP A 85 20.30 43.17 5.47
C ASP A 85 19.72 44.45 6.07
N ILE A 86 19.32 45.39 5.20
CA ILE A 86 18.75 46.67 5.61
C ILE A 86 17.23 46.60 5.69
N PHE A 87 16.60 46.03 4.66
CA PHE A 87 15.17 46.18 4.39
C PHE A 87 14.30 45.01 4.88
N VAL A 88 14.87 43.85 5.21
CA VAL A 88 14.11 42.77 5.86
C VAL A 88 13.56 43.27 7.21
N GLY A 89 12.28 43.05 7.46
CA GLY A 89 11.57 43.61 8.62
C GLY A 89 11.17 45.08 8.48
N LYS A 90 11.51 45.73 7.37
CA LYS A 90 11.20 47.15 7.07
C LYS A 90 10.50 47.31 5.72
N THR A 91 9.61 46.37 5.41
CA THR A 91 8.73 46.42 4.24
C THR A 91 7.65 47.49 4.42
N GLY A 92 7.12 48.01 3.33
CA GLY A 92 6.14 49.09 3.31
C GLY A 92 6.68 50.35 2.64
N ILE A 93 5.96 51.45 2.82
CA ILE A 93 6.26 52.72 2.15
C ILE A 93 7.48 53.37 2.82
N TRP A 94 8.47 53.69 2.01
CA TRP A 94 9.57 54.57 2.36
C TRP A 94 9.29 55.96 1.77
N TYR A 95 9.56 57.00 2.55
CA TYR A 95 9.31 58.40 2.17
C TYR A 95 10.62 59.11 1.91
N GLN A 96 10.59 60.11 1.04
CA GLN A 96 11.69 61.05 0.87
C GLN A 96 11.99 61.75 2.19
N TRP A 97 13.27 61.94 2.53
CA TRP A 97 13.69 62.57 3.77
C TRP A 97 14.80 63.59 3.51
N ASN A 98 14.66 64.80 4.08
CA ASN A 98 15.65 65.88 3.95
C ASN A 98 16.46 66.12 5.23
N GLY A 99 16.33 65.25 6.23
CA GLY A 99 16.96 65.39 7.55
C GLY A 99 16.01 65.87 8.65
N THR A 100 14.86 66.46 8.31
CA THR A 100 13.94 67.05 9.30
C THR A 100 12.46 66.89 8.95
N VAL A 101 12.11 66.85 7.66
CA VAL A 101 10.72 66.83 7.18
C VAL A 101 10.49 65.62 6.28
N LYS A 102 9.34 64.96 6.49
CA LYS A 102 8.85 63.87 5.64
C LYS A 102 8.37 64.45 4.31
N GLY A 103 8.93 63.95 3.21
CA GLY A 103 8.52 64.26 1.85
C GLY A 103 7.49 63.27 1.31
N SER A 104 7.31 63.29 0.00
CA SER A 104 6.41 62.37 -0.70
C SER A 104 6.89 60.91 -0.59
N PRO A 105 5.99 59.91 -0.77
CA PRO A 105 6.39 58.50 -0.88
C PRO A 105 7.48 58.32 -1.95
N ALA A 106 8.60 57.72 -1.57
CA ALA A 106 9.65 57.38 -2.51
C ALA A 106 9.30 56.10 -3.26
N PHE A 107 9.16 55.00 -2.53
CA PHE A 107 8.79 53.68 -3.07
C PHE A 107 8.21 52.79 -1.98
N ASN A 108 7.63 51.67 -2.37
CA ASN A 108 7.09 50.66 -1.48
C ASN A 108 7.95 49.40 -1.53
N VAL A 109 8.63 49.07 -0.43
CA VAL A 109 9.46 47.87 -0.33
C VAL A 109 8.57 46.68 -0.02
N LYS A 110 8.59 45.66 -0.88
CA LYS A 110 7.85 44.42 -0.71
C LYS A 110 8.79 43.23 -0.59
N GLU A 111 8.42 42.27 0.23
CA GLU A 111 9.02 40.95 0.15
C GLU A 111 8.38 40.19 -1.04
N PRO A 112 9.17 39.64 -1.98
CA PRO A 112 8.62 38.92 -3.12
C PRO A 112 7.91 37.64 -2.68
N SER A 113 6.80 37.30 -3.34
CA SER A 113 6.09 36.04 -3.15
C SER A 113 5.78 35.38 -4.50
N LEU A 114 6.06 34.08 -4.61
CA LEU A 114 5.83 33.32 -5.85
C LEU A 114 5.33 31.91 -5.56
N SER A 115 4.20 31.56 -6.14
CA SER A 115 3.65 30.21 -6.08
C SER A 115 3.11 29.75 -7.45
N LEU A 116 2.94 28.44 -7.59
CA LEU A 116 2.56 27.79 -8.84
C LEU A 116 1.58 26.65 -8.56
N LYS A 117 0.57 26.52 -9.42
CA LYS A 117 -0.28 25.34 -9.56
C LYS A 117 -0.29 24.87 -11.02
N ILE A 118 -0.55 23.58 -11.23
CA ILE A 118 -0.71 22.97 -12.55
C ILE A 118 -2.20 22.69 -12.75
N TRP A 119 -2.76 23.19 -13.85
CA TRP A 119 -4.19 23.16 -14.13
C TRP A 119 -4.47 22.35 -15.38
N ASP A 120 -5.48 21.47 -15.36
CA ASP A 120 -5.98 20.83 -16.58
C ASP A 120 -7.01 21.79 -17.20
N ALA A 121 -6.63 22.46 -18.29
CA ALA A 121 -7.51 23.40 -18.98
C ALA A 121 -8.68 22.71 -19.70
N THR A 122 -8.52 21.43 -20.06
CA THR A 122 -9.56 20.62 -20.71
C THR A 122 -10.62 20.19 -19.71
N ALA A 123 -10.20 19.68 -18.54
CA ALA A 123 -11.12 19.24 -17.48
C ALA A 123 -11.58 20.39 -16.56
N GLY A 124 -10.83 21.50 -16.50
CA GLY A 124 -11.14 22.65 -15.66
C GLY A 124 -10.86 22.42 -14.17
N GLU A 125 -9.77 21.72 -13.82
CA GLU A 125 -9.42 21.39 -12.43
C GLU A 125 -7.91 21.51 -12.12
N ASP A 126 -7.58 21.62 -10.82
CA ASP A 126 -6.19 21.58 -10.34
C ASP A 126 -5.67 20.13 -10.32
N ILE A 127 -4.58 19.91 -11.06
CA ILE A 127 -3.90 18.62 -11.21
C ILE A 127 -2.49 18.62 -10.60
N THR A 128 -2.18 19.58 -9.73
CA THR A 128 -0.91 19.62 -9.00
C THR A 128 -0.72 18.33 -8.20
N GLY A 129 0.35 17.59 -8.50
CA GLY A 129 0.66 16.28 -7.90
C GLY A 129 -0.20 15.12 -8.42
N LYS A 130 -1.05 15.36 -9.42
CA LYS A 130 -1.95 14.36 -10.01
C LYS A 130 -1.50 14.00 -11.42
N ALA A 131 -2.20 13.04 -12.02
CA ALA A 131 -1.98 12.67 -13.40
C ALA A 131 -2.94 13.42 -14.35
N ILE A 132 -2.46 13.66 -15.58
CA ILE A 132 -3.22 14.26 -16.69
C ILE A 132 -3.35 13.24 -17.83
N PRO A 133 -4.56 13.02 -18.37
CA PRO A 133 -4.76 12.19 -19.56
C PRO A 133 -3.98 12.70 -20.78
N VAL A 134 -3.52 11.78 -21.60
CA VAL A 134 -2.92 12.10 -22.91
C VAL A 134 -3.95 12.82 -23.78
N GLY A 135 -3.60 13.99 -24.31
CA GLY A 135 -4.44 14.80 -25.18
C GLY A 135 -5.10 15.99 -24.48
N ASN A 136 -5.15 15.98 -23.15
CA ASN A 136 -5.57 17.16 -22.40
C ASN A 136 -4.49 18.25 -22.44
N TYR A 137 -4.93 19.49 -22.26
CA TYR A 137 -4.09 20.67 -22.22
C TYR A 137 -3.77 21.04 -20.76
N ALA A 138 -2.52 20.86 -20.34
CA ALA A 138 -2.05 21.39 -19.07
C ALA A 138 -1.77 22.90 -19.16
N ASN A 139 -1.92 23.63 -18.06
CA ASN A 139 -1.62 25.04 -17.97
C ASN A 139 -1.00 25.35 -16.59
N PHE A 140 -0.41 26.53 -16.44
CA PHE A 140 0.32 26.91 -15.24
C PHE A 140 -0.31 28.18 -14.65
N ALA A 141 -0.82 28.07 -13.44
CA ALA A 141 -1.35 29.20 -12.69
C ALA A 141 -0.27 29.72 -11.74
N VAL A 142 0.24 30.91 -12.04
CA VAL A 142 1.24 31.61 -11.24
C VAL A 142 0.52 32.60 -10.33
N GLU A 143 0.76 32.50 -9.02
CA GLU A 143 0.28 33.50 -8.06
C GLU A 143 1.47 34.28 -7.49
N THR A 144 1.43 35.61 -7.57
CA THR A 144 2.55 36.48 -7.14
C THR A 144 2.09 37.87 -6.70
N ASN A 145 2.92 38.55 -5.89
CA ASN A 145 2.76 39.96 -5.56
C ASN A 145 3.69 40.89 -6.39
N MET A 146 4.37 40.34 -7.39
CA MET A 146 5.39 41.01 -8.19
C MET A 146 4.87 41.50 -9.56
N GLN A 147 3.55 41.48 -9.77
CA GLN A 147 2.93 41.87 -11.04
C GLN A 147 3.19 43.32 -11.45
N SER A 148 3.50 44.20 -10.49
CA SER A 148 3.81 45.62 -10.74
C SER A 148 5.12 45.82 -11.52
N LEU A 149 5.99 44.81 -11.57
CA LEU A 149 7.19 44.80 -12.43
C LEU A 149 6.85 45.07 -13.90
N ALA A 150 5.73 44.52 -14.40
CA ALA A 150 5.27 44.69 -15.77
C ALA A 150 4.74 46.10 -16.09
N THR A 151 4.59 46.96 -15.07
CA THR A 151 4.11 48.35 -15.23
C THR A 151 5.22 49.38 -15.10
N ARG A 152 6.48 48.94 -14.91
CA ARG A 152 7.61 49.86 -14.73
C ARG A 152 7.90 50.66 -16.00
N PRO A 153 8.34 51.93 -15.86
CA PRO A 153 8.65 52.77 -17.01
C PRO A 153 9.68 52.14 -17.94
N GLY A 154 9.29 51.91 -19.19
CA GLY A 154 10.15 51.34 -20.23
C GLY A 154 10.02 49.83 -20.41
N TYR A 155 9.28 49.12 -19.54
CA TYR A 155 9.06 47.67 -19.65
C TYR A 155 8.63 47.24 -21.05
N GLN A 156 9.36 46.29 -21.66
CA GLN A 156 8.94 45.57 -22.85
C GLN A 156 8.64 44.11 -22.50
N ALA A 157 7.77 43.45 -23.27
CA ALA A 157 7.43 42.04 -23.03
C ALA A 157 8.66 41.12 -23.04
N ALA A 158 9.68 41.44 -23.85
CA ALA A 158 10.94 40.71 -23.91
C ALA A 158 11.78 40.79 -22.61
N ASP A 159 11.49 41.77 -21.75
CA ASP A 159 12.16 41.97 -20.45
C ASP A 159 11.53 41.16 -19.32
N GLY A 160 10.52 40.33 -19.62
CA GLY A 160 9.78 39.54 -18.62
C GLY A 160 10.71 38.76 -17.69
N PRO A 161 10.77 39.09 -16.38
CA PRO A 161 11.73 38.48 -15.47
C PRO A 161 11.34 37.07 -15.03
N PHE A 162 10.11 36.65 -15.35
CA PHE A 162 9.55 35.37 -14.97
C PHE A 162 9.90 34.27 -15.97
N LYS A 163 10.17 33.09 -15.43
CA LYS A 163 10.41 31.86 -16.17
C LYS A 163 9.62 30.73 -15.54
N LEU A 164 9.08 29.87 -16.38
CA LEU A 164 8.59 28.56 -16.00
C LEU A 164 9.64 27.53 -16.43
N LYS A 165 9.81 26.50 -15.62
CA LYS A 165 10.74 25.42 -15.86
C LYS A 165 9.96 24.14 -15.82
N VAL A 166 9.93 23.40 -16.93
CA VAL A 166 9.30 22.08 -17.01
C VAL A 166 10.39 21.06 -17.27
N LYS A 167 10.61 20.17 -16.30
CA LYS A 167 11.62 19.14 -16.33
C LYS A 167 10.99 17.76 -16.51
N THR A 168 11.52 16.98 -17.43
CA THR A 168 11.09 15.60 -17.70
C THR A 168 11.61 14.64 -16.63
N SER A 169 11.03 13.44 -16.57
CA SER A 169 11.55 12.32 -15.74
C SER A 169 13.01 11.99 -16.06
N ASP A 170 13.41 12.16 -17.33
CA ASP A 170 14.76 11.87 -17.83
C ASP A 170 15.74 13.04 -17.58
N GLY A 171 15.27 14.12 -16.94
CA GLY A 171 16.09 15.25 -16.50
C GLY A 171 16.20 16.43 -17.45
N GLY A 172 15.68 16.32 -18.68
CA GLY A 172 15.68 17.41 -19.66
C GLY A 172 14.76 18.55 -19.23
N VAL A 173 15.13 19.81 -19.53
CA VAL A 173 14.32 21.00 -19.20
C VAL A 173 13.87 21.69 -20.48
N TYR A 174 12.57 21.86 -20.66
CA TYR A 174 12.01 22.52 -21.84
C TYR A 174 12.16 24.05 -21.78
N GLN A 175 12.28 24.66 -22.96
CA GLN A 175 12.26 26.12 -23.13
C GLN A 175 10.91 26.64 -23.65
N GLN A 176 10.12 25.76 -24.23
CA GLN A 176 8.80 26.02 -24.78
C GLN A 176 7.98 24.73 -24.74
N LEU A 177 6.66 24.85 -24.75
CA LEU A 177 5.76 23.70 -24.89
C LEU A 177 4.81 23.93 -26.06
N VAL A 178 4.38 22.83 -26.68
CA VAL A 178 3.47 22.85 -27.82
C VAL A 178 2.03 22.86 -27.31
N GLY A 179 1.25 23.80 -27.80
CA GLY A 179 -0.17 23.94 -27.54
C GLY A 179 -1.03 23.54 -28.73
N ASN A 180 -2.19 24.18 -28.85
CA ASN A 180 -3.17 23.85 -29.86
C ASN A 180 -2.63 24.13 -31.28
N ASN A 181 -2.96 23.27 -32.24
CA ASN A 181 -2.52 23.34 -33.63
C ASN A 181 -1.00 23.48 -33.82
N GLY A 182 -0.19 22.91 -32.91
CA GLY A 182 1.27 22.96 -33.00
C GLY A 182 1.88 24.31 -32.61
N LYS A 183 1.09 25.24 -32.05
CA LYS A 183 1.58 26.54 -31.59
C LYS A 183 2.63 26.36 -30.49
N SER A 184 3.77 27.02 -30.62
CA SER A 184 4.79 27.01 -29.57
C SER A 184 4.55 28.15 -28.57
N TRP A 185 4.54 27.80 -27.29
CA TRP A 185 4.41 28.74 -26.18
C TRP A 185 5.72 28.81 -25.39
N PRO A 186 6.33 30.01 -25.24
CA PRO A 186 7.59 30.16 -24.53
C PRO A 186 7.40 29.97 -23.02
N LEU A 187 8.43 29.46 -22.35
CA LEU A 187 8.49 29.35 -20.88
C LEU A 187 9.40 30.42 -20.25
N ASN A 188 9.91 31.36 -21.04
CA ASN A 188 10.80 32.44 -20.60
C ASN A 188 10.26 33.80 -21.06
N ALA A 189 10.84 34.88 -20.54
CA ALA A 189 10.42 36.25 -20.85
C ALA A 189 8.91 36.46 -20.60
N LEU A 190 8.39 35.90 -19.50
CA LEU A 190 6.95 35.90 -19.23
C LEU A 190 6.52 37.23 -18.60
N THR A 191 5.48 37.84 -19.18
CA THR A 191 4.86 39.07 -18.66
C THR A 191 3.75 38.69 -17.68
N VAL A 192 4.13 38.46 -16.43
CA VAL A 192 3.19 38.20 -15.32
C VAL A 192 2.70 39.54 -14.78
N ASN A 193 1.57 40.01 -15.30
CA ASN A 193 0.99 41.33 -15.00
C ASN A 193 -0.28 41.26 -14.13
N GLN A 194 -0.59 40.10 -13.57
CA GLN A 194 -1.72 39.87 -12.69
C GLN A 194 -1.26 39.13 -11.43
N GLN A 195 -1.98 39.32 -10.32
CA GLN A 195 -1.69 38.58 -9.08
C GLN A 195 -1.92 37.08 -9.26
N LEU A 196 -3.00 36.69 -9.94
CA LEU A 196 -3.23 35.34 -10.45
C LEU A 196 -3.12 35.40 -11.97
N TRP A 197 -2.16 34.69 -12.54
CA TRP A 197 -1.82 34.74 -13.96
C TRP A 197 -1.70 33.33 -14.53
N TYR A 198 -2.45 33.05 -15.60
CA TYR A 198 -2.36 31.80 -16.33
C TYR A 198 -1.33 31.91 -17.47
N TRP A 199 -0.48 30.90 -17.62
CA TRP A 199 0.57 30.90 -18.66
C TRP A 199 0.01 31.04 -20.07
N VAL A 200 -1.02 30.27 -20.40
CA VAL A 200 -1.81 30.46 -21.63
C VAL A 200 -3.19 31.00 -21.26
N GLY A 201 -3.41 32.28 -21.55
CA GLY A 201 -4.65 32.99 -21.27
C GLY A 201 -5.74 32.82 -22.33
N GLU A 202 -6.98 33.20 -22.01
CA GLU A 202 -8.07 33.28 -22.99
C GLU A 202 -7.83 34.47 -23.94
N GLY A 203 -7.23 34.18 -25.11
CA GLY A 203 -6.77 35.22 -26.03
C GLY A 203 -5.56 35.96 -25.46
N SER A 204 -5.72 37.25 -25.14
CA SER A 204 -4.71 38.05 -24.43
C SER A 204 -5.03 38.24 -22.94
N ASP A 205 -6.14 37.70 -22.45
CA ASP A 205 -6.55 37.79 -21.05
C ASP A 205 -5.95 36.63 -20.24
N HIS A 206 -4.97 36.95 -19.41
CA HIS A 206 -4.30 35.98 -18.53
C HIS A 206 -4.96 35.84 -17.14
N THR A 207 -6.11 36.49 -16.90
CA THR A 207 -6.91 36.26 -15.67
C THR A 207 -7.75 34.99 -15.76
N LYS A 208 -7.86 34.40 -16.96
CA LYS A 208 -8.55 33.15 -17.26
C LYS A 208 -7.64 32.24 -18.07
N PHE A 209 -7.76 30.94 -17.90
CA PHE A 209 -7.04 29.96 -18.73
C PHE A 209 -7.75 29.75 -20.09
N ALA A 210 -6.99 29.51 -21.16
CA ALA A 210 -7.56 29.04 -22.42
C ALA A 210 -8.03 27.58 -22.28
N LYS A 211 -9.34 27.31 -22.46
CA LYS A 211 -9.89 25.95 -22.34
C LYS A 211 -9.33 24.93 -23.35
N ASN A 212 -8.93 25.42 -24.52
CA ASN A 212 -8.52 24.59 -25.66
C ASN A 212 -7.08 24.88 -26.10
N ASP A 213 -6.23 25.40 -25.22
CA ASP A 213 -4.82 25.67 -25.49
C ASP A 213 -4.01 25.58 -24.19
N GLY A 214 -2.68 25.53 -24.29
CA GLY A 214 -1.79 25.28 -23.17
C GLY A 214 -0.63 24.37 -23.58
N TRP A 215 -0.28 23.45 -22.71
CA TRP A 215 0.64 22.35 -22.97
C TRP A 215 -0.18 21.14 -23.42
N ASN A 216 -0.22 20.90 -24.73
CA ASN A 216 -0.84 19.73 -25.33
C ASN A 216 0.00 18.48 -25.03
N THR A 217 -0.48 17.63 -24.12
CA THR A 217 0.24 16.42 -23.70
C THR A 217 0.28 15.32 -24.77
N ALA A 218 -0.50 15.45 -25.86
CA ALA A 218 -0.45 14.56 -27.03
C ALA A 218 0.25 15.19 -28.23
N ALA A 219 0.95 16.32 -28.08
CA ALA A 219 1.65 16.93 -29.21
C ALA A 219 2.66 15.96 -29.84
N GLU A 220 2.71 15.96 -31.17
CA GLU A 220 3.59 15.11 -31.98
C GLU A 220 4.58 15.97 -32.78
N ASP A 221 5.72 15.37 -33.13
CA ASP A 221 6.64 15.94 -34.11
C ASP A 221 6.14 15.72 -35.55
N GLN A 222 6.90 16.20 -36.53
CA GLN A 222 6.56 16.05 -37.95
C GLN A 222 6.53 14.59 -38.45
N ASN A 223 7.04 13.64 -37.65
CA ASN A 223 7.08 12.22 -37.95
C ASN A 223 6.01 11.44 -37.17
N ASN A 224 5.04 12.13 -36.56
CA ASN A 224 4.00 11.55 -35.69
C ASN A 224 4.56 10.85 -34.44
N ASN A 225 5.74 11.25 -33.96
CA ASN A 225 6.24 10.79 -32.67
C ASN A 225 5.80 11.73 -31.56
N ARG A 226 5.33 11.15 -30.45
CA ARG A 226 4.92 11.90 -29.27
C ARG A 226 6.09 12.69 -28.68
N LEU A 227 5.91 14.02 -28.55
CA LEU A 227 6.92 14.93 -27.96
C LEU A 227 7.05 14.77 -26.44
N TYR A 228 5.96 14.40 -25.78
CA TYR A 228 5.87 14.25 -24.32
C TYR A 228 5.51 12.82 -23.97
N LYS A 229 6.49 12.05 -23.46
CA LYS A 229 6.27 10.67 -23.03
C LYS A 229 5.39 10.63 -21.78
N ALA A 230 4.76 9.48 -21.53
CA ALA A 230 4.15 9.23 -20.23
C ALA A 230 5.24 9.24 -19.15
N GLY A 231 4.89 9.74 -17.96
CA GLY A 231 5.85 9.88 -16.86
C GLY A 231 5.63 11.14 -16.03
N VAL A 232 6.42 11.28 -14.97
CA VAL A 232 6.35 12.41 -14.05
C VAL A 232 7.17 13.58 -14.57
N TYR A 233 6.54 14.74 -14.67
CA TYR A 233 7.16 16.01 -14.97
C TYR A 233 7.16 16.87 -13.72
N THR A 234 8.23 17.65 -13.54
CA THR A 234 8.32 18.64 -12.47
C THR A 234 8.30 20.05 -13.04
N VAL A 235 7.57 20.95 -12.39
CA VAL A 235 7.36 22.32 -12.84
C VAL A 235 7.61 23.30 -11.71
N TRP A 236 8.35 24.37 -11.98
CA TRP A 236 8.51 25.47 -11.03
C TRP A 236 8.61 26.82 -11.77
N ALA A 237 8.32 27.89 -11.05
CA ALA A 237 8.45 29.27 -11.52
C ALA A 237 9.66 29.95 -10.86
N GLU A 238 10.32 30.83 -11.59
CA GLU A 238 11.41 31.68 -11.11
C GLU A 238 11.14 33.12 -11.54
N CYS A 239 11.47 34.09 -10.69
CA CYS A 239 11.55 35.50 -11.06
C CYS A 239 12.94 36.02 -10.67
N ASN A 240 13.69 36.55 -11.64
CA ASN A 240 14.99 37.17 -11.40
C ASN A 240 15.05 38.61 -11.91
N ALA A 241 14.07 39.42 -11.54
CA ALA A 241 14.09 40.85 -11.83
C ALA A 241 15.30 41.50 -11.18
N ASN A 242 16.13 42.19 -11.96
CA ASN A 242 17.24 42.98 -11.43
C ASN A 242 18.15 42.20 -10.44
N ALA A 243 18.45 40.94 -10.76
CA ALA A 243 19.25 40.00 -9.95
C ALA A 243 18.66 39.62 -8.58
N MET A 244 17.38 39.88 -8.32
CA MET A 244 16.77 39.62 -7.01
C MET A 244 16.84 38.17 -6.55
N LYS A 245 16.77 37.18 -7.46
CA LYS A 245 16.89 35.74 -7.11
C LYS A 245 18.28 35.40 -6.62
N ASP A 246 19.29 36.08 -7.17
CA ASP A 246 20.69 35.84 -6.84
C ASP A 246 21.06 36.53 -5.52
N MET A 247 20.43 37.67 -5.23
CA MET A 247 20.73 38.50 -4.06
C MET A 247 19.82 38.24 -2.84
N TYR A 248 18.64 37.66 -3.03
CA TYR A 248 17.71 37.30 -1.94
C TYR A 248 17.62 35.77 -1.81
N LYS A 249 18.58 35.22 -1.08
CA LYS A 249 18.72 33.77 -0.82
C LYS A 249 18.08 33.38 0.51
N ALA A 250 17.75 32.10 0.65
CA ALA A 250 17.39 31.53 1.93
C ALA A 250 18.60 31.56 2.90
N PRO A 251 18.39 31.42 4.22
CA PRO A 251 19.47 31.44 5.20
C PRO A 251 20.60 30.41 4.96
N ASP A 252 20.29 29.33 4.24
CA ASP A 252 21.25 28.28 3.86
C ASP A 252 22.00 28.56 2.54
N GLY A 253 21.75 29.71 1.91
CA GLY A 253 22.34 30.11 0.63
C GLY A 253 21.63 29.54 -0.61
N SER A 254 20.60 28.72 -0.44
CA SER A 254 19.81 28.18 -1.55
C SER A 254 18.87 29.24 -2.15
N ASP A 255 18.28 28.92 -3.31
CA ASP A 255 17.23 29.74 -3.89
C ASP A 255 16.02 29.83 -2.95
N TYR A 256 15.51 31.06 -2.75
CA TYR A 256 14.50 31.30 -1.73
C TYR A 256 13.10 30.86 -2.20
N THR A 257 12.73 29.65 -1.82
CA THR A 257 11.44 29.02 -2.15
C THR A 257 10.27 29.78 -1.53
N GLY A 258 9.21 29.99 -2.32
CA GLY A 258 8.05 30.81 -1.98
C GLY A 258 8.26 32.32 -2.18
N LYS A 259 9.51 32.75 -2.44
CA LYS A 259 9.89 34.15 -2.65
C LYS A 259 10.22 34.43 -4.11
N THR A 260 11.46 34.17 -4.52
CA THR A 260 11.94 34.38 -5.90
C THR A 260 11.81 33.13 -6.76
N VAL A 261 11.60 31.96 -6.14
CA VAL A 261 11.36 30.67 -6.78
C VAL A 261 10.14 30.01 -6.15
N SER A 262 9.25 29.41 -6.94
CA SER A 262 8.11 28.65 -6.39
C SER A 262 8.56 27.31 -5.82
N ALA A 263 7.74 26.69 -4.97
CA ALA A 263 7.89 25.26 -4.69
C ALA A 263 7.82 24.46 -6.01
N VAL A 264 8.63 23.40 -6.11
CA VAL A 264 8.57 22.47 -7.25
C VAL A 264 7.28 21.68 -7.17
N LYS A 265 6.49 21.72 -8.25
CA LYS A 265 5.24 20.97 -8.43
C LYS A 265 5.47 19.81 -9.38
N SER A 266 4.61 18.81 -9.33
CA SER A 266 4.66 17.67 -10.24
C SER A 266 3.32 17.46 -10.95
N VAL A 267 3.39 16.84 -12.13
CA VAL A 267 2.24 16.32 -12.86
C VAL A 267 2.69 15.07 -13.60
N GLN A 268 1.85 14.04 -13.61
CA GLN A 268 2.15 12.81 -14.35
C GLN A 268 1.36 12.77 -15.65
N ILE A 269 2.03 12.76 -16.80
CA ILE A 269 1.35 12.41 -18.04
C ILE A 269 1.00 10.92 -17.97
N ALA A 270 -0.29 10.62 -18.02
CA ALA A 270 -0.79 9.25 -17.92
C ALA A 270 -0.23 8.36 -19.04
N THR A 271 -0.07 7.08 -18.73
CA THR A 271 0.12 6.05 -19.75
C THR A 271 -1.25 5.70 -20.36
N ASP A 272 -1.29 5.47 -21.67
CA ASP A 272 -2.45 4.86 -22.32
C ASP A 272 -2.35 3.31 -22.33
N GLN A 273 -1.33 2.77 -21.65
CA GLN A 273 -1.26 1.34 -21.40
C GLN A 273 -2.27 0.95 -20.32
N VAL A 274 -2.78 -0.27 -20.45
CA VAL A 274 -3.54 -0.95 -19.42
C VAL A 274 -2.63 -2.03 -18.90
N LYS A 275 -2.48 -2.12 -17.58
CA LYS A 275 -1.66 -3.12 -16.91
C LYS A 275 -2.41 -3.69 -15.73
N ILE A 276 -2.28 -4.99 -15.49
CA ILE A 276 -2.80 -5.65 -14.29
C ILE A 276 -1.73 -6.55 -13.66
N GLU A 277 -1.59 -6.46 -12.33
CA GLU A 277 -0.63 -7.26 -11.57
C GLU A 277 -1.30 -7.87 -10.36
N ALA A 278 -1.11 -9.17 -10.13
CA ALA A 278 -1.54 -9.83 -8.91
C ALA A 278 -0.51 -9.60 -7.79
N ASN A 279 -0.97 -9.55 -6.54
CA ASN A 279 -0.06 -9.44 -5.39
C ASN A 279 0.71 -10.74 -5.09
N LYS A 280 0.30 -11.85 -5.70
CA LYS A 280 0.90 -13.19 -5.59
C LYS A 280 0.54 -14.00 -6.84
N ASP A 281 1.39 -14.96 -7.20
CA ASP A 281 1.16 -15.85 -8.36
C ASP A 281 0.31 -17.07 -8.00
N THR A 282 0.35 -17.47 -6.73
CA THR A 282 -0.38 -18.62 -6.19
C THR A 282 -1.12 -18.23 -4.92
N VAL A 283 -2.32 -18.78 -4.73
CA VAL A 283 -3.14 -18.64 -3.53
C VAL A 283 -3.70 -20.00 -3.12
N VAL A 284 -3.61 -20.34 -1.84
CA VAL A 284 -4.32 -21.49 -1.27
C VAL A 284 -5.80 -21.12 -1.17
N ARG A 285 -6.69 -21.97 -1.68
CA ARG A 285 -8.14 -21.69 -1.67
C ARG A 285 -8.65 -21.49 -0.24
N GLY A 286 -9.58 -20.56 -0.06
CA GLY A 286 -9.98 -20.03 1.25
C GLY A 286 -9.33 -18.67 1.55
N ASN A 287 -8.11 -18.44 1.07
CA ASN A 287 -7.40 -17.18 1.28
C ASN A 287 -7.72 -16.12 0.20
N PRO A 288 -7.71 -14.82 0.55
CA PRO A 288 -7.87 -13.75 -0.42
C PRO A 288 -6.58 -13.46 -1.21
N PHE A 289 -6.77 -12.82 -2.35
CA PHE A 289 -5.69 -12.19 -3.13
C PHE A 289 -6.20 -10.88 -3.73
N SER A 290 -5.30 -10.06 -4.27
CA SER A 290 -5.68 -8.80 -4.89
C SER A 290 -4.95 -8.59 -6.20
N VAL A 291 -5.58 -7.86 -7.12
CA VAL A 291 -4.95 -7.40 -8.36
C VAL A 291 -4.92 -5.87 -8.37
N THR A 292 -3.88 -5.28 -8.95
CA THR A 292 -3.73 -3.84 -9.12
C THR A 292 -3.78 -3.49 -10.59
N ILE A 293 -4.75 -2.67 -10.97
CA ILE A 293 -4.93 -2.13 -12.31
C ILE A 293 -4.20 -0.80 -12.39
N THR A 294 -3.41 -0.62 -13.45
CA THR A 294 -2.79 0.67 -13.81
C THR A 294 -3.26 1.09 -15.20
N GLY A 295 -3.60 2.37 -15.35
CA GLY A 295 -4.01 2.92 -16.64
C GLY A 295 -4.35 4.41 -16.58
N VAL A 296 -5.34 4.82 -17.36
CA VAL A 296 -5.76 6.21 -17.46
C VAL A 296 -6.48 6.64 -16.17
N PRO A 297 -6.03 7.71 -15.50
CA PRO A 297 -6.64 8.23 -14.28
C PRO A 297 -8.12 8.54 -14.43
N ASN A 298 -8.89 8.27 -13.38
CA ASN A 298 -10.34 8.50 -13.30
C ASN A 298 -11.17 7.78 -14.39
N ALA A 299 -10.55 6.98 -15.24
CA ALA A 299 -11.25 6.19 -16.26
C ALA A 299 -11.81 4.90 -15.67
N GLU A 300 -12.81 4.37 -16.36
CA GLU A 300 -13.50 3.15 -15.98
C GLU A 300 -13.01 1.97 -16.84
N TYR A 301 -12.90 0.82 -16.19
CA TYR A 301 -12.37 -0.43 -16.71
C TYR A 301 -13.32 -1.56 -16.41
N ILE A 302 -13.39 -2.57 -17.28
CA ILE A 302 -14.12 -3.80 -17.01
C ILE A 302 -13.10 -4.87 -16.63
N LEU A 303 -13.27 -5.45 -15.44
CA LEU A 303 -12.45 -6.50 -14.87
C LEU A 303 -13.27 -7.78 -14.76
N TRP A 304 -12.74 -8.94 -15.16
CA TRP A 304 -13.43 -10.23 -14.96
C TRP A 304 -12.49 -11.43 -14.90
N VAL A 305 -12.99 -12.54 -14.34
CA VAL A 305 -12.31 -13.84 -14.36
C VAL A 305 -12.64 -14.53 -15.69
N LYS A 306 -11.74 -14.38 -16.66
CA LYS A 306 -11.92 -14.77 -18.06
C LYS A 306 -12.10 -16.28 -18.24
N GLY A 307 -12.96 -16.65 -19.17
CA GLY A 307 -13.12 -18.05 -19.63
C GLY A 307 -13.64 -19.00 -18.55
N THR A 308 -14.48 -18.51 -17.64
CA THR A 308 -15.09 -19.29 -16.55
C THR A 308 -16.54 -19.70 -16.84
N ASN A 309 -17.06 -19.38 -18.01
CA ASN A 309 -18.42 -19.68 -18.46
C ASN A 309 -18.83 -21.16 -18.45
N SER A 310 -17.88 -22.10 -18.44
CA SER A 310 -18.15 -23.54 -18.34
C SER A 310 -18.27 -24.05 -16.90
N MET A 311 -17.95 -23.20 -15.92
CA MET A 311 -18.03 -23.56 -14.51
C MET A 311 -19.47 -23.42 -14.02
N THR A 312 -19.85 -24.28 -13.09
CA THR A 312 -21.23 -24.35 -12.56
C THR A 312 -21.48 -23.36 -11.44
N GLY A 313 -20.43 -22.93 -10.73
CA GLY A 313 -20.57 -22.17 -9.48
C GLY A 313 -21.02 -23.00 -8.28
N ALA A 314 -21.15 -24.33 -8.44
CA ALA A 314 -21.48 -25.25 -7.36
C ALA A 314 -20.25 -25.57 -6.49
N THR A 315 -20.48 -26.25 -5.37
CA THR A 315 -19.45 -26.80 -4.46
C THR A 315 -18.30 -27.46 -5.23
N GLY A 316 -17.07 -26.97 -5.03
CA GLY A 316 -15.86 -27.46 -5.68
C GLY A 316 -15.65 -27.03 -7.14
N ASP A 317 -16.55 -26.23 -7.72
CA ASP A 317 -16.48 -25.74 -9.10
C ASP A 317 -16.84 -24.23 -9.20
N GLN A 318 -16.41 -23.44 -8.22
CA GLN A 318 -16.51 -21.97 -8.24
C GLN A 318 -15.21 -21.30 -8.75
N PRO A 319 -15.29 -20.18 -9.48
CA PRO A 319 -14.15 -19.30 -9.68
C PRO A 319 -13.90 -18.39 -8.46
N PRO A 320 -12.73 -17.74 -8.38
CA PRO A 320 -12.52 -16.62 -7.46
C PRO A 320 -13.58 -15.53 -7.65
N MET A 321 -13.99 -14.92 -6.54
CA MET A 321 -15.04 -13.91 -6.53
C MET A 321 -14.47 -12.55 -6.14
N ILE A 322 -14.81 -11.50 -6.86
CA ILE A 322 -14.51 -10.12 -6.49
C ILE A 322 -15.29 -9.78 -5.23
N LEU A 323 -14.62 -9.24 -4.20
CA LEU A 323 -15.28 -8.80 -2.98
C LEU A 323 -16.23 -7.63 -3.27
N THR A 324 -17.39 -7.64 -2.61
CA THR A 324 -18.35 -6.54 -2.69
C THR A 324 -17.87 -5.31 -1.94
N THR A 325 -18.50 -4.15 -2.19
CA THR A 325 -18.36 -2.93 -1.37
C THR A 325 -16.93 -2.36 -1.31
N GLN A 326 -16.13 -2.56 -2.35
CA GLN A 326 -14.81 -1.91 -2.48
C GLN A 326 -14.95 -0.51 -3.10
N ASP A 327 -14.07 0.42 -2.72
CA ASP A 327 -14.08 1.78 -3.25
C ASP A 327 -13.96 1.78 -4.78
N ASN A 328 -14.93 2.40 -5.47
CA ASN A 328 -14.94 2.54 -6.92
C ASN A 328 -14.91 1.21 -7.71
N VAL A 329 -15.38 0.12 -7.10
CA VAL A 329 -15.62 -1.18 -7.75
C VAL A 329 -17.12 -1.46 -7.72
N LYS A 330 -17.75 -1.55 -8.89
CA LYS A 330 -19.19 -1.77 -9.04
C LYS A 330 -19.44 -3.10 -9.72
N GLN A 331 -20.46 -3.81 -9.26
CA GLN A 331 -20.93 -5.07 -9.83
C GLN A 331 -22.42 -4.91 -10.15
N ASP A 332 -22.91 -5.67 -11.13
CA ASP A 332 -24.35 -5.70 -11.39
C ASP A 332 -25.09 -6.40 -10.24
N ASP A 333 -26.37 -6.07 -10.08
CA ASP A 333 -27.27 -6.82 -9.20
C ASP A 333 -27.52 -8.22 -9.78
N PRO A 334 -27.49 -9.30 -8.97
CA PRO A 334 -27.86 -10.65 -9.43
C PRO A 334 -29.24 -10.74 -10.10
N ALA A 335 -30.20 -9.89 -9.73
CA ALA A 335 -31.51 -9.84 -10.36
C ALA A 335 -31.52 -9.10 -11.72
N GLY A 336 -30.41 -8.45 -12.08
CA GLY A 336 -30.27 -7.62 -13.26
C GLY A 336 -30.95 -6.25 -13.13
N PRO A 337 -30.90 -5.42 -14.20
CA PRO A 337 -30.27 -5.69 -15.49
C PRO A 337 -28.73 -5.71 -15.41
N TYR A 338 -28.10 -6.59 -16.20
CA TYR A 338 -26.64 -6.77 -16.23
C TYR A 338 -25.91 -5.72 -17.09
N GLU A 339 -25.99 -4.44 -16.73
CA GLU A 339 -25.42 -3.36 -17.57
C GLU A 339 -23.91 -3.47 -17.76
N ILE A 340 -23.17 -3.82 -16.71
CA ILE A 340 -21.72 -4.06 -16.79
C ILE A 340 -21.46 -5.34 -17.60
N GLY A 341 -22.23 -6.40 -17.33
CA GLY A 341 -22.10 -7.69 -17.99
C GLY A 341 -22.38 -7.70 -19.49
N LYS A 342 -23.08 -6.69 -20.03
CA LYS A 342 -23.31 -6.48 -21.47
C LYS A 342 -22.06 -6.06 -22.24
N TYR A 343 -21.00 -5.64 -21.55
CA TYR A 343 -19.77 -5.20 -22.19
C TYR A 343 -19.20 -6.29 -23.11
N GLN A 344 -19.06 -5.98 -24.40
CA GLN A 344 -18.45 -6.85 -25.40
C GLN A 344 -16.95 -6.62 -25.45
N TYR A 345 -16.18 -7.67 -25.16
CA TYR A 345 -14.73 -7.57 -25.01
C TYR A 345 -13.96 -7.87 -26.30
N GLU A 346 -12.75 -7.34 -26.40
CA GLU A 346 -11.87 -7.56 -27.56
C GLU A 346 -11.50 -9.04 -27.72
N GLY A 347 -11.67 -9.57 -28.94
CA GLY A 347 -11.40 -10.98 -29.24
C GLY A 347 -12.52 -11.94 -28.82
N GLY A 348 -13.62 -11.45 -28.21
CA GLY A 348 -14.77 -12.27 -27.81
C GLY A 348 -15.72 -12.68 -28.94
N ALA A 349 -15.47 -12.27 -30.19
CA ALA A 349 -16.35 -12.52 -31.34
C ALA A 349 -17.82 -12.10 -31.09
N GLY A 350 -18.03 -10.97 -30.40
CA GLY A 350 -19.35 -10.44 -30.06
C GLY A 350 -19.93 -10.93 -28.72
N LYS A 351 -19.23 -11.83 -28.02
CA LYS A 351 -19.61 -12.25 -26.67
C LYS A 351 -19.46 -11.10 -25.67
N SER A 352 -20.35 -11.08 -24.68
CA SER A 352 -20.27 -10.17 -23.54
C SER A 352 -19.53 -10.80 -22.36
N VAL A 353 -19.08 -9.97 -21.42
CA VAL A 353 -18.45 -10.45 -20.17
C VAL A 353 -19.38 -11.40 -19.40
N LYS A 354 -20.69 -11.11 -19.34
CA LYS A 354 -21.68 -12.00 -18.72
C LYS A 354 -21.72 -13.42 -19.35
N GLN A 355 -21.37 -13.54 -20.64
CA GLN A 355 -21.30 -14.82 -21.34
C GLN A 355 -19.94 -15.53 -21.19
N ASP A 356 -18.95 -14.85 -20.60
CA ASP A 356 -17.58 -15.36 -20.38
C ASP A 356 -17.34 -15.82 -18.93
N VAL A 357 -18.28 -15.51 -18.03
CA VAL A 357 -18.30 -15.90 -16.61
C VAL A 357 -19.40 -16.95 -16.34
N PRO A 358 -19.42 -17.62 -15.17
CA PRO A 358 -20.44 -18.62 -14.86
C PRO A 358 -21.85 -18.02 -14.81
N ASP A 359 -22.85 -18.88 -14.93
CA ASP A 359 -24.24 -18.55 -14.63
C ASP A 359 -24.69 -19.36 -13.41
N ASP A 360 -24.09 -19.06 -12.26
CA ASP A 360 -24.38 -19.74 -11.01
C ASP A 360 -25.78 -19.36 -10.47
N PRO A 361 -26.45 -20.24 -9.70
CA PRO A 361 -27.83 -20.00 -9.26
C PRO A 361 -28.02 -18.80 -8.32
N ASP A 362 -26.99 -18.41 -7.57
CA ASP A 362 -27.10 -17.43 -6.50
C ASP A 362 -26.77 -16.01 -6.98
N TYR A 363 -25.75 -15.89 -7.82
CA TYR A 363 -25.18 -14.61 -8.24
C TYR A 363 -25.21 -14.41 -9.74
N HIS A 364 -25.56 -15.41 -10.54
CA HIS A 364 -25.55 -15.33 -12.00
C HIS A 364 -24.22 -14.76 -12.54
N GLY A 365 -23.08 -15.13 -11.95
CA GLY A 365 -21.75 -14.69 -12.36
C GLY A 365 -21.40 -13.24 -12.03
N THR A 366 -22.29 -12.45 -11.43
CA THR A 366 -22.05 -11.03 -11.08
C THR A 366 -20.88 -10.84 -10.12
N LYS A 367 -20.48 -11.89 -9.38
CA LYS A 367 -19.27 -11.90 -8.53
C LYS A 367 -17.96 -12.09 -9.28
N CYS A 368 -18.00 -12.44 -10.57
CA CYS A 368 -16.83 -12.76 -11.37
C CYS A 368 -16.40 -11.59 -12.28
N TYR A 369 -17.13 -10.48 -12.26
CA TYR A 369 -16.79 -9.28 -13.01
C TYR A 369 -17.17 -8.00 -12.26
N ALA A 370 -16.56 -6.88 -12.66
CA ALA A 370 -16.83 -5.56 -12.10
C ALA A 370 -16.46 -4.44 -13.09
N GLN A 371 -17.11 -3.29 -12.93
CA GLN A 371 -16.63 -2.01 -13.44
C GLN A 371 -15.77 -1.34 -12.36
N VAL A 372 -14.56 -0.96 -12.73
CA VAL A 372 -13.55 -0.43 -11.83
C VAL A 372 -13.13 0.97 -12.27
N LYS A 373 -13.30 1.97 -11.41
CA LYS A 373 -12.84 3.34 -11.67
C LYS A 373 -11.49 3.59 -10.99
N LEU A 374 -10.48 3.92 -11.80
CA LEU A 374 -9.14 4.22 -11.29
C LEU A 374 -9.15 5.56 -10.53
N ASN A 375 -8.23 5.70 -9.57
CA ASN A 375 -8.04 6.96 -8.85
C ASN A 375 -7.32 8.01 -9.72
N SER A 376 -7.05 9.19 -9.14
CA SER A 376 -6.36 10.29 -9.82
C SER A 376 -4.88 10.04 -10.14
N SER A 377 -4.28 8.94 -9.63
CA SER A 377 -2.95 8.49 -10.01
C SER A 377 -2.97 7.42 -11.11
N GLY A 378 -4.16 7.01 -11.58
CA GLY A 378 -4.28 5.97 -12.61
C GLY A 378 -4.12 4.56 -12.07
N THR A 379 -4.46 4.33 -10.80
CA THR A 379 -4.37 3.00 -10.17
C THR A 379 -5.64 2.60 -9.43
N ARG A 380 -5.88 1.29 -9.28
CA ARG A 380 -6.88 0.73 -8.37
C ARG A 380 -6.53 -0.70 -8.02
N THR A 381 -6.58 -1.04 -6.74
CA THR A 381 -6.48 -2.42 -6.26
C THR A 381 -7.89 -3.00 -6.09
N VAL A 382 -8.10 -4.24 -6.55
CA VAL A 382 -9.34 -4.99 -6.42
C VAL A 382 -9.03 -6.31 -5.74
N GLU A 383 -9.72 -6.55 -4.63
CA GLU A 383 -9.59 -7.75 -3.82
C GLU A 383 -10.58 -8.84 -4.25
N PHE A 384 -10.08 -10.06 -4.24
CA PHE A 384 -10.78 -11.30 -4.57
C PHE A 384 -10.76 -12.21 -3.35
N LYS A 385 -11.88 -12.91 -3.13
CA LYS A 385 -11.95 -14.04 -2.20
C LYS A 385 -11.93 -15.36 -2.97
N THR A 386 -11.35 -16.36 -2.33
CA THR A 386 -11.55 -17.77 -2.67
C THR A 386 -12.19 -18.47 -1.48
N THR A 387 -12.70 -19.68 -1.68
CA THR A 387 -13.38 -20.51 -0.67
C THR A 387 -12.94 -21.96 -0.86
N LYS A 388 -13.30 -22.86 0.07
CA LYS A 388 -13.16 -24.31 -0.12
C LYS A 388 -13.82 -24.83 -1.41
N ASP A 389 -14.82 -24.10 -1.92
CA ASP A 389 -15.58 -24.45 -3.11
C ASP A 389 -14.95 -23.88 -4.39
N THR A 390 -13.93 -23.02 -4.25
CA THR A 390 -13.12 -22.57 -5.37
C THR A 390 -12.29 -23.73 -5.90
N LYS A 391 -12.39 -23.98 -7.20
CA LYS A 391 -11.67 -25.06 -7.86
C LYS A 391 -10.18 -24.75 -7.94
N ASP A 392 -9.35 -25.71 -7.57
CA ASP A 392 -7.90 -25.62 -7.74
C ASP A 392 -7.53 -25.70 -9.22
N LYS A 393 -7.12 -24.57 -9.80
CA LYS A 393 -6.59 -24.45 -11.16
C LYS A 393 -5.98 -23.07 -11.37
N LYS A 394 -5.40 -22.85 -12.55
CA LYS A 394 -5.04 -21.52 -13.01
C LYS A 394 -6.28 -20.77 -13.49
N TYR A 395 -6.45 -19.54 -13.03
CA TYR A 395 -7.44 -18.58 -13.51
C TYR A 395 -6.73 -17.40 -14.16
N THR A 396 -7.38 -16.82 -15.17
CA THR A 396 -6.90 -15.59 -15.82
C THR A 396 -7.85 -14.46 -15.46
N VAL A 397 -7.34 -13.43 -14.82
CA VAL A 397 -8.06 -12.18 -14.57
C VAL A 397 -7.72 -11.23 -15.70
N ARG A 398 -8.74 -10.78 -16.43
CA ARG A 398 -8.59 -9.82 -17.52
C ARG A 398 -9.16 -8.48 -17.12
N VAL A 399 -8.44 -7.42 -17.48
CA VAL A 399 -8.95 -6.06 -17.42
C VAL A 399 -8.94 -5.45 -18.82
N GLU A 400 -9.96 -4.66 -19.13
CA GLU A 400 -10.07 -4.00 -20.43
C GLU A 400 -10.70 -2.62 -20.29
N ARG A 401 -10.23 -1.69 -21.12
CA ARG A 401 -10.85 -0.39 -21.36
C ARG A 401 -11.12 -0.22 -22.84
N LYS A 402 -12.32 0.21 -23.17
CA LYS A 402 -12.70 0.66 -24.51
C LYS A 402 -12.74 2.18 -24.56
N SER A 403 -12.02 2.78 -25.51
CA SER A 403 -12.06 4.21 -25.80
C SER A 403 -12.40 4.40 -27.28
N GLY A 404 -13.63 4.84 -27.56
CA GLY A 404 -14.16 4.85 -28.93
C GLY A 404 -14.20 3.44 -29.52
N ASN A 405 -13.45 3.23 -30.61
CA ASN A 405 -13.32 1.94 -31.28
C ASN A 405 -12.06 1.15 -30.88
N GLN A 406 -11.23 1.68 -29.99
CA GLN A 406 -10.00 1.03 -29.56
C GLN A 406 -10.17 0.35 -28.21
N TYR A 407 -9.63 -0.85 -28.11
CA TYR A 407 -9.53 -1.60 -26.87
C TYR A 407 -8.08 -1.57 -26.38
N LYS A 408 -7.92 -1.53 -25.07
CA LYS A 408 -6.66 -1.76 -24.38
C LYS A 408 -6.95 -2.74 -23.25
N SER A 409 -6.24 -3.85 -23.23
CA SER A 409 -6.42 -4.91 -22.24
C SER A 409 -5.09 -5.38 -21.69
N ASP A 410 -5.15 -5.99 -20.52
CA ASP A 410 -4.07 -6.79 -19.97
C ASP A 410 -4.65 -7.97 -19.19
N GLU A 411 -3.85 -9.01 -18.99
CA GLU A 411 -4.24 -10.24 -18.32
C GLU A 411 -3.19 -10.63 -17.29
N VAL A 412 -3.64 -11.11 -16.14
CA VAL A 412 -2.77 -11.74 -15.14
C VAL A 412 -3.34 -13.09 -14.75
N ASP A 413 -2.44 -14.07 -14.58
CA ASP A 413 -2.81 -15.39 -14.11
C ASP A 413 -2.66 -15.50 -12.59
N ILE A 414 -3.58 -16.21 -11.94
CA ILE A 414 -3.51 -16.61 -10.54
C ILE A 414 -3.72 -18.12 -10.46
N LYS A 415 -2.81 -18.83 -9.81
CA LYS A 415 -2.95 -20.26 -9.53
C LYS A 415 -3.66 -20.43 -8.18
N VAL A 416 -4.84 -21.04 -8.19
CA VAL A 416 -5.50 -21.49 -6.96
C VAL A 416 -5.09 -22.93 -6.70
N GLU A 417 -4.66 -23.22 -5.48
CA GLU A 417 -4.27 -24.56 -5.03
C GLU A 417 -5.15 -25.00 -3.85
N LYS A 418 -5.27 -26.31 -3.64
CA LYS A 418 -5.81 -26.83 -2.38
C LYS A 418 -4.78 -26.60 -1.26
N GLY A 419 -5.27 -26.43 -0.04
CA GLY A 419 -4.44 -26.49 1.15
C GLY A 419 -3.95 -27.90 1.42
N ASP A 420 -3.27 -28.06 2.53
CA ASP A 420 -2.71 -29.33 2.99
C ASP A 420 -3.05 -29.53 4.46
N VAL A 421 -3.13 -30.79 4.89
CA VAL A 421 -3.36 -31.17 6.28
C VAL A 421 -2.22 -32.05 6.72
N THR A 422 -1.68 -31.80 7.90
CA THR A 422 -0.65 -32.65 8.53
C THR A 422 -1.07 -33.04 9.93
N ILE A 423 -0.55 -34.16 10.43
CA ILE A 423 -0.70 -34.56 11.83
C ILE A 423 0.55 -35.27 12.33
N VAL A 424 0.99 -34.90 13.54
CA VAL A 424 2.03 -35.57 14.30
C VAL A 424 1.57 -35.84 15.72
N ALA A 425 2.02 -36.95 16.29
CA ALA A 425 1.90 -37.23 17.71
C ALA A 425 3.24 -36.99 18.39
N ALA A 426 3.24 -36.39 19.58
CA ALA A 426 4.45 -36.16 20.35
C ALA A 426 5.16 -37.48 20.74
N GLY A 427 6.43 -37.41 21.14
CA GLY A 427 7.15 -38.58 21.66
C GLY A 427 7.46 -39.66 20.61
N ASP A 428 7.50 -40.91 21.04
CA ASP A 428 7.90 -42.08 20.23
C ASP A 428 6.70 -42.85 19.61
N GLN A 429 5.50 -42.28 19.71
CA GLN A 429 4.24 -42.86 19.23
C GLN A 429 3.85 -44.19 19.92
N SER A 430 4.43 -44.49 21.08
CA SER A 430 4.10 -45.64 21.92
C SER A 430 3.64 -45.18 23.29
N TYR A 431 2.35 -45.34 23.59
CA TYR A 431 1.74 -44.85 24.82
C TYR A 431 1.11 -45.98 25.64
N TYR A 432 1.07 -45.83 26.95
CA TYR A 432 0.24 -46.66 27.82
C TYR A 432 -1.18 -46.07 27.90
N LEU A 433 -2.19 -46.96 27.92
CA LEU A 433 -3.57 -46.56 28.12
C LEU A 433 -3.71 -45.86 29.47
N GLY A 434 -4.15 -44.61 29.46
CA GLY A 434 -4.15 -43.71 30.62
C GLY A 434 -3.33 -42.44 30.41
N GLU A 435 -2.34 -42.48 29.51
CA GLU A 435 -1.50 -41.32 29.20
C GLU A 435 -2.23 -40.29 28.32
N GLU A 436 -1.79 -39.03 28.42
CA GLU A 436 -2.21 -37.98 27.49
C GLU A 436 -1.39 -38.08 26.20
N VAL A 437 -2.06 -38.22 25.05
CA VAL A 437 -1.45 -38.12 23.74
C VAL A 437 -1.62 -36.69 23.24
N LYS A 438 -0.50 -36.04 22.91
CA LYS A 438 -0.51 -34.69 22.31
C LYS A 438 -0.37 -34.80 20.81
N LEU A 439 -1.39 -34.35 20.10
CA LEU A 439 -1.44 -34.27 18.65
C LEU A 439 -1.26 -32.81 18.23
N SER A 440 -0.53 -32.58 17.15
CA SER A 440 -0.38 -31.27 16.54
C SER A 440 -0.22 -31.40 15.04
N GLY A 441 -0.49 -30.34 14.30
CA GLY A 441 -0.28 -30.33 12.86
C GLY A 441 -0.60 -28.98 12.24
N THR A 442 -0.71 -28.98 10.92
CA THR A 442 -1.15 -27.83 10.14
C THR A 442 -2.39 -28.17 9.33
N ASN A 443 -3.27 -27.20 9.09
CA ASN A 443 -4.38 -27.30 8.16
C ASN A 443 -4.53 -25.96 7.44
N SER A 444 -4.04 -25.87 6.20
CA SER A 444 -4.15 -24.66 5.39
C SER A 444 -5.38 -24.66 4.47
N GLU A 445 -6.25 -25.66 4.59
CA GLU A 445 -7.43 -25.85 3.75
C GLU A 445 -8.70 -25.29 4.42
N THR A 446 -8.83 -25.40 5.75
CA THR A 446 -9.98 -24.91 6.54
C THR A 446 -9.59 -24.47 7.94
N ASP A 447 -10.42 -23.64 8.58
CA ASP A 447 -10.22 -23.16 9.96
C ASP A 447 -10.50 -24.22 11.04
N THR A 448 -10.80 -25.46 10.66
CA THR A 448 -11.17 -26.54 11.58
C THR A 448 -10.64 -27.89 11.09
N THR A 449 -9.91 -28.59 11.94
CA THR A 449 -9.46 -29.96 11.68
C THR A 449 -10.36 -30.96 12.38
N TYR A 450 -10.90 -31.91 11.63
CA TYR A 450 -11.70 -33.02 12.12
C TYR A 450 -10.81 -34.22 12.42
N LEU A 451 -10.95 -34.79 13.61
CA LEU A 451 -10.14 -35.88 14.13
C LEU A 451 -11.00 -37.12 14.36
N PHE A 452 -10.54 -38.26 13.86
CA PHE A 452 -11.11 -39.57 14.16
C PHE A 452 -10.03 -40.66 14.22
N ILE A 453 -10.38 -41.82 14.76
CA ILE A 453 -9.45 -42.93 15.00
C ILE A 453 -9.98 -44.24 14.42
N THR A 454 -9.07 -45.08 13.93
CA THR A 454 -9.35 -46.48 13.58
C THR A 454 -8.37 -47.40 14.30
N GLY A 455 -8.79 -48.63 14.59
CA GLY A 455 -7.94 -49.61 15.25
C GLY A 455 -8.72 -50.83 15.72
N PRO A 456 -8.10 -51.69 16.55
CA PRO A 456 -8.73 -52.92 17.05
C PRO A 456 -10.07 -52.66 17.72
N ASN A 457 -11.09 -53.44 17.32
CA ASN A 457 -12.44 -53.42 17.89
C ASN A 457 -13.13 -52.04 17.88
N LEU A 458 -12.73 -51.14 16.98
CA LEU A 458 -13.39 -49.85 16.72
C LEU A 458 -14.20 -49.91 15.41
N PRO A 459 -15.20 -49.03 15.24
CA PRO A 459 -15.89 -48.81 13.95
C PRO A 459 -14.92 -48.69 12.77
N THR A 460 -15.24 -49.35 11.66
CA THR A 460 -14.37 -49.42 10.47
C THR A 460 -14.30 -48.11 9.69
N ALA A 461 -15.40 -47.34 9.66
CA ALA A 461 -15.44 -46.02 9.04
C ALA A 461 -14.72 -44.94 9.87
N GLY A 462 -14.33 -45.27 11.12
CA GLY A 462 -13.70 -44.34 12.05
C GLY A 462 -14.56 -44.10 13.28
N ALA A 463 -13.91 -43.77 14.39
CA ALA A 463 -14.55 -43.51 15.67
C ALA A 463 -14.08 -42.20 16.29
N MET A 464 -14.87 -41.66 17.21
CA MET A 464 -14.50 -40.48 17.99
C MET A 464 -13.29 -40.80 18.90
N LEU A 465 -12.33 -39.88 19.01
CA LEU A 465 -11.19 -40.04 19.92
C LEU A 465 -11.67 -40.08 21.38
N LYS A 466 -12.60 -39.20 21.77
CA LYS A 466 -13.16 -39.17 23.14
C LYS A 466 -14.20 -40.24 23.43
N SER A 467 -14.66 -40.97 22.42
CA SER A 467 -15.65 -42.05 22.58
C SER A 467 -15.42 -43.14 21.53
N PRO A 468 -14.36 -43.96 21.66
CA PRO A 468 -13.89 -44.86 20.59
C PRO A 468 -14.90 -45.92 20.11
N LYS A 469 -16.01 -46.13 20.82
CA LYS A 469 -17.12 -47.00 20.38
C LYS A 469 -18.20 -46.29 19.57
N LYS A 470 -18.15 -44.96 19.48
CA LYS A 470 -19.07 -44.15 18.66
C LYS A 470 -18.43 -43.90 17.30
N GLU A 471 -19.12 -44.34 16.27
CA GLU A 471 -18.74 -44.15 14.87
C GLU A 471 -18.87 -42.68 14.46
N VAL A 472 -17.89 -42.20 13.69
CA VAL A 472 -17.98 -40.90 13.01
C VAL A 472 -18.77 -41.06 11.71
N ASN A 473 -19.55 -40.05 11.34
CA ASN A 473 -20.46 -40.14 10.20
C ASN A 473 -20.14 -39.03 9.19
N ASN A 474 -19.98 -39.41 7.91
CA ASN A 474 -19.77 -38.46 6.82
C ASN A 474 -20.76 -37.28 6.84
N ASN A 475 -20.25 -36.07 6.64
CA ASN A 475 -21.00 -34.81 6.63
C ASN A 475 -21.75 -34.48 7.95
N GLN A 476 -21.34 -35.08 9.08
CA GLN A 476 -21.91 -34.81 10.40
C GLN A 476 -20.82 -34.33 11.36
N PRO A 477 -20.47 -33.02 11.35
CA PRO A 477 -19.39 -32.43 12.17
C PRO A 477 -19.39 -32.86 13.64
N GLN A 478 -20.58 -32.93 14.25
CA GLN A 478 -20.76 -33.29 15.66
C GLN A 478 -20.41 -34.75 16.01
N SER A 479 -20.20 -35.59 14.99
CA SER A 479 -19.77 -36.98 15.18
C SER A 479 -18.25 -37.14 15.18
N PHE A 480 -17.48 -36.05 15.05
CA PHE A 480 -16.02 -36.04 15.10
C PHE A 480 -15.52 -35.31 16.35
N ASP A 481 -14.27 -35.56 16.73
CA ASP A 481 -13.52 -34.61 17.55
C ASP A 481 -12.96 -33.50 16.66
N VAL A 482 -12.83 -32.28 17.18
CA VAL A 482 -12.35 -31.12 16.39
C VAL A 482 -11.23 -30.38 17.10
N ALA A 483 -10.35 -29.77 16.30
CA ALA A 483 -9.35 -28.81 16.73
C ALA A 483 -9.47 -27.52 15.91
N ASP A 484 -9.46 -26.38 16.60
CA ASP A 484 -9.47 -25.06 15.97
C ASP A 484 -8.09 -24.74 15.40
N VAL A 485 -8.07 -24.26 14.15
CA VAL A 485 -6.85 -23.87 13.45
C VAL A 485 -6.55 -22.40 13.75
N GLN A 486 -5.29 -22.10 14.05
CA GLN A 486 -4.81 -20.74 14.30
C GLN A 486 -4.52 -19.99 12.99
N ASP A 487 -4.33 -18.67 13.07
CA ASP A 487 -4.03 -17.82 11.90
C ASP A 487 -2.73 -18.21 11.15
N ASP A 488 -1.84 -19.00 11.76
CA ASP A 488 -0.61 -19.53 11.17
C ASP A 488 -0.76 -20.97 10.63
N ASP A 489 -2.00 -21.40 10.39
CA ASP A 489 -2.43 -22.72 9.95
C ASP A 489 -2.15 -23.85 10.95
N THR A 490 -1.66 -23.59 12.18
CA THR A 490 -1.36 -24.64 13.16
C THR A 490 -2.56 -25.05 14.01
N TYR A 491 -2.58 -26.30 14.49
CA TYR A 491 -3.55 -26.77 15.49
C TYR A 491 -2.91 -27.73 16.48
N GLU A 492 -3.49 -27.81 17.68
CA GLU A 492 -3.12 -28.78 18.72
C GLU A 492 -4.37 -29.47 19.26
N TYR A 493 -4.24 -30.75 19.62
CA TYR A 493 -5.28 -31.52 20.28
C TYR A 493 -4.69 -32.43 21.36
N LYS A 494 -5.14 -32.24 22.61
CA LYS A 494 -4.74 -33.07 23.75
C LYS A 494 -5.77 -34.17 23.97
N TRP A 495 -5.37 -35.40 23.69
CA TRP A 495 -6.23 -36.56 23.77
C TRP A 495 -5.97 -37.34 25.07
N GLN A 496 -6.96 -37.33 25.94
CA GLN A 496 -6.95 -38.05 27.21
C GLN A 496 -7.43 -39.49 27.00
N THR A 497 -6.53 -40.47 27.13
CA THR A 497 -6.86 -41.90 26.89
C THR A 497 -7.37 -42.62 28.13
N ALA A 498 -7.35 -41.97 29.29
CA ALA A 498 -7.83 -42.53 30.55
C ALA A 498 -9.32 -42.92 30.48
N ASN A 499 -9.64 -44.12 30.98
CA ASN A 499 -10.99 -44.68 31.04
C ASN A 499 -11.70 -44.86 29.68
N LEU A 500 -10.97 -44.79 28.56
CA LEU A 500 -11.54 -45.10 27.26
C LEU A 500 -11.62 -46.62 27.04
N GLU A 501 -12.71 -47.07 26.40
CA GLU A 501 -12.91 -48.47 26.02
C GLU A 501 -12.05 -48.84 24.80
N MET A 502 -10.74 -48.95 25.03
CA MET A 502 -9.74 -49.28 24.02
C MET A 502 -8.93 -50.52 24.40
N ASP A 503 -8.47 -51.23 23.37
CA ASP A 503 -7.61 -52.40 23.52
C ASP A 503 -6.15 -52.03 23.31
N ALA A 504 -5.24 -52.90 23.76
CA ALA A 504 -3.84 -52.74 23.37
C ALA A 504 -3.70 -53.06 21.87
N GLY A 505 -2.98 -52.23 21.13
CA GLY A 505 -2.74 -52.44 19.71
C GLY A 505 -2.34 -51.16 18.97
N THR A 506 -2.26 -51.27 17.65
CA THR A 506 -1.94 -50.15 16.75
C THR A 506 -3.21 -49.44 16.32
N TYR A 507 -3.23 -48.13 16.50
CA TYR A 507 -4.29 -47.25 16.06
C TYR A 507 -3.77 -46.28 15.02
N THR A 508 -4.66 -45.81 14.13
CA THR A 508 -4.38 -44.75 13.17
C THR A 508 -5.36 -43.61 13.43
N ILE A 509 -4.82 -42.44 13.76
CA ILE A 509 -5.58 -41.19 13.86
C ILE A 509 -5.53 -40.50 12.51
N TYR A 510 -6.67 -39.94 12.12
CA TYR A 510 -6.88 -39.15 10.92
C TYR A 510 -7.13 -37.70 11.32
N ALA A 511 -6.44 -36.77 10.68
CA ALA A 511 -6.77 -35.36 10.64
C ALA A 511 -7.31 -35.03 9.26
N VAL A 512 -8.50 -34.44 9.18
CA VAL A 512 -9.22 -34.18 7.92
C VAL A 512 -9.72 -32.75 7.89
N SER A 513 -9.63 -32.08 6.74
CA SER A 513 -10.07 -30.68 6.58
C SER A 513 -11.60 -30.49 6.55
N ALA A 514 -12.36 -31.59 6.46
CA ALA A 514 -13.82 -31.63 6.41
C ALA A 514 -14.35 -32.86 7.17
N PRO A 515 -15.64 -32.91 7.56
CA PRO A 515 -16.23 -34.01 8.34
C PRO A 515 -16.46 -35.28 7.50
N ASN A 516 -15.41 -35.78 6.84
CA ASN A 516 -15.42 -36.99 6.03
C ASN A 516 -14.85 -38.15 6.84
N ASP A 517 -15.60 -39.25 6.89
CA ASP A 517 -15.14 -40.49 7.51
C ASP A 517 -14.12 -41.22 6.61
N LYS A 518 -13.59 -42.36 7.08
CA LYS A 518 -12.53 -43.11 6.40
C LYS A 518 -12.86 -43.48 4.95
N ASP A 519 -14.14 -43.71 4.65
CA ASP A 519 -14.58 -44.18 3.34
C ASP A 519 -14.76 -43.02 2.33
N HIS A 520 -14.69 -41.76 2.80
CA HIS A 520 -14.91 -40.54 1.99
C HIS A 520 -13.71 -39.58 1.96
N LEU A 521 -12.51 -40.05 2.29
CA LEU A 521 -11.32 -39.20 2.37
C LEU A 521 -10.88 -38.56 1.03
N ASN A 522 -11.36 -39.07 -0.12
CA ASN A 522 -11.06 -38.46 -1.43
C ASN A 522 -11.69 -37.06 -1.60
N ASP A 523 -12.69 -36.71 -0.77
CA ASP A 523 -13.40 -35.45 -0.83
C ASP A 523 -12.76 -34.35 0.04
N ALA A 524 -11.71 -34.68 0.80
CA ALA A 524 -11.03 -33.78 1.73
C ALA A 524 -9.50 -33.90 1.67
N GLN A 525 -8.79 -32.93 2.23
CA GLN A 525 -7.37 -33.09 2.53
C GLN A 525 -7.25 -33.77 3.88
N TYR A 526 -6.32 -34.71 4.00
CA TYR A 526 -6.12 -35.44 5.23
C TYR A 526 -4.69 -35.94 5.35
N ASP A 527 -4.29 -36.18 6.59
CA ASP A 527 -3.09 -36.90 6.93
C ASP A 527 -3.36 -37.82 8.12
N THR A 528 -2.46 -38.76 8.36
CA THR A 528 -2.61 -39.77 9.40
C THR A 528 -1.36 -39.98 10.22
N VAL A 529 -1.55 -40.26 11.51
CA VAL A 529 -0.48 -40.72 12.39
C VAL A 529 -0.87 -42.05 13.01
N SER A 530 0.04 -43.01 12.99
CA SER A 530 -0.13 -44.29 13.69
C SER A 530 0.50 -44.22 15.07
N LEU A 531 -0.13 -44.89 16.03
CA LEU A 531 0.32 -44.97 17.40
C LEU A 531 0.07 -46.36 17.96
N VAL A 532 0.88 -46.78 18.92
CA VAL A 532 0.72 -48.03 19.64
C VAL A 532 0.21 -47.73 21.04
N ILE A 533 -0.96 -48.25 21.40
CA ILE A 533 -1.48 -48.22 22.77
C ILE A 533 -1.14 -49.55 23.45
N LYS A 534 -0.51 -49.49 24.61
CA LYS A 534 -0.18 -50.63 25.48
C LYS A 534 -1.10 -50.63 26.70
N LYS A 535 -1.39 -51.81 27.26
CA LYS A 535 -1.98 -51.88 28.60
C LYS A 535 -0.84 -51.82 29.61
N PRO A 536 -0.90 -50.91 30.62
CA PRO A 536 0.13 -50.86 31.65
C PRO A 536 0.20 -52.18 32.41
N TYR A 537 1.42 -52.60 32.73
CA TYR A 537 1.67 -53.81 33.51
C TYR A 537 2.30 -53.47 34.87
N ILE A 538 1.93 -54.25 35.89
CA ILE A 538 2.52 -54.16 37.23
C ILE A 538 3.02 -55.54 37.65
N GLN A 539 4.24 -55.57 38.17
CA GLN A 539 4.83 -56.75 38.82
C GLN A 539 5.37 -56.36 40.19
N ALA A 540 5.16 -57.21 41.19
CA ALA A 540 5.66 -57.01 42.55
C ALA A 540 6.19 -58.33 43.13
N THR A 541 7.23 -58.26 43.95
CA THR A 541 7.83 -59.39 44.67
C THR A 541 8.20 -58.98 46.08
N ALA A 542 7.85 -59.82 47.06
CA ALA A 542 8.28 -59.64 48.44
C ALA A 542 9.72 -60.13 48.64
N SER A 543 10.51 -59.45 49.47
CA SER A 543 11.92 -59.79 49.72
C SER A 543 12.11 -61.12 50.44
N GLY A 544 11.04 -61.71 50.96
CA GLY A 544 11.02 -63.03 51.56
C GLY A 544 9.59 -63.55 51.69
N SER A 545 9.42 -64.87 51.67
CA SER A 545 8.13 -65.54 51.90
C SER A 545 7.81 -65.74 53.39
N VAL A 546 8.80 -65.50 54.27
CA VAL A 546 8.68 -65.57 55.73
C VAL A 546 9.45 -64.39 56.32
N VAL A 547 8.83 -63.69 57.28
CA VAL A 547 9.46 -62.60 58.05
C VAL A 547 9.23 -62.85 59.54
N ALA A 548 10.29 -62.75 60.35
CA ALA A 548 10.15 -62.84 61.80
C ALA A 548 9.55 -61.55 62.35
N LYS A 549 8.83 -61.63 63.47
CA LYS A 549 8.26 -60.44 64.10
C LYS A 549 9.37 -59.48 64.52
N GLY A 550 9.28 -58.23 64.05
CA GLY A 550 10.29 -57.20 64.32
C GLY A 550 11.40 -57.11 63.26
N ASP A 551 11.38 -57.96 62.24
CA ASP A 551 12.23 -57.82 61.05
C ASP A 551 11.52 -57.03 59.95
N LYS A 552 12.30 -56.46 59.03
CA LYS A 552 11.79 -55.73 57.87
C LYS A 552 11.44 -56.69 56.74
N LEU A 553 10.43 -56.34 55.95
CA LEU A 553 10.12 -56.97 54.66
C LEU A 553 10.00 -55.86 53.61
N TYR A 554 10.47 -56.10 52.40
CA TYR A 554 10.32 -55.16 51.29
C TYR A 554 9.41 -55.74 50.23
N VAL A 555 8.51 -54.94 49.65
CA VAL A 555 7.79 -55.27 48.42
C VAL A 555 8.38 -54.41 47.32
N ARG A 556 9.01 -55.06 46.33
CA ARG A 556 9.70 -54.40 45.21
C ARG A 556 9.03 -54.77 43.91
N GLY A 557 8.98 -53.85 42.98
CA GLY A 557 8.33 -54.13 41.71
C GLY A 557 8.62 -53.10 40.65
N THR A 558 8.00 -53.30 39.49
CA THR A 558 7.94 -52.33 38.40
C THR A 558 6.49 -52.05 38.07
N ALA A 559 6.16 -50.80 37.79
CA ALA A 559 4.84 -50.37 37.36
C ALA A 559 4.96 -49.43 36.16
N GLU A 560 4.34 -49.82 35.05
CA GLU A 560 4.32 -49.05 33.80
C GLU A 560 3.10 -48.10 33.73
N GLY A 561 3.17 -47.09 32.84
CA GLY A 561 2.05 -46.18 32.54
C GLY A 561 1.86 -45.01 33.49
N ASP A 562 2.94 -44.57 34.17
CA ASP A 562 3.01 -43.36 35.00
C ASP A 562 1.77 -43.09 35.89
N PRO A 563 1.50 -43.97 36.86
CA PRO A 563 0.34 -43.79 37.74
C PRO A 563 0.55 -42.58 38.65
N SER A 564 -0.18 -41.49 38.39
CA SER A 564 -0.09 -40.23 39.15
C SER A 564 -0.28 -40.34 40.67
N LEU A 565 -0.91 -41.41 41.17
CA LEU A 565 -1.11 -41.70 42.59
C LEU A 565 -0.17 -42.79 43.14
N GLY A 566 0.79 -43.25 42.33
CA GLY A 566 1.68 -44.36 42.64
C GLY A 566 1.00 -45.73 42.57
N VAL A 567 1.67 -46.75 43.10
CA VAL A 567 1.11 -48.10 43.25
C VAL A 567 0.39 -48.23 44.58
N ALA A 568 -0.77 -48.86 44.55
CA ALA A 568 -1.52 -49.20 45.75
C ALA A 568 -1.15 -50.62 46.23
N LEU A 569 -0.75 -50.74 47.49
CA LEU A 569 -0.40 -52.01 48.13
C LEU A 569 -1.44 -52.37 49.19
N TRP A 570 -1.94 -53.60 49.10
CA TRP A 570 -2.77 -54.21 50.15
C TRP A 570 -2.08 -55.46 50.70
N ILE A 571 -1.79 -55.46 52.00
CA ILE A 571 -1.30 -56.64 52.74
C ILE A 571 -2.47 -57.21 53.53
N LEU A 572 -2.81 -58.48 53.29
CA LEU A 572 -4.11 -59.06 53.63
C LEU A 572 -3.93 -60.34 54.45
N GLY A 573 -4.07 -60.22 55.78
CA GLY A 573 -4.12 -61.37 56.68
C GLY A 573 -5.52 -61.65 57.20
N LYS A 574 -5.72 -62.85 57.77
CA LYS A 574 -7.02 -63.30 58.32
C LYS A 574 -7.71 -62.29 59.27
N ASN A 575 -6.94 -61.47 59.99
CA ASN A 575 -7.43 -60.51 60.98
C ASN A 575 -6.89 -59.09 60.79
N LYS A 576 -6.27 -58.75 59.65
CA LYS A 576 -5.70 -57.42 59.41
C LYS A 576 -5.57 -57.10 57.92
N VAL A 577 -5.91 -55.87 57.58
CA VAL A 577 -5.66 -55.26 56.26
C VAL A 577 -4.74 -54.07 56.48
N ILE A 578 -3.66 -53.99 55.72
CA ILE A 578 -2.82 -52.81 55.64
C ILE A 578 -2.90 -52.30 54.21
N TYR A 579 -3.22 -51.01 54.08
CA TYR A 579 -3.20 -50.30 52.83
C TYR A 579 -2.07 -49.29 52.84
N ALA A 580 -1.31 -49.25 51.77
CA ALA A 580 -0.28 -48.25 51.54
C ALA A 580 -0.27 -47.84 50.07
N THR A 581 0.35 -46.70 49.80
CA THR A 581 0.67 -46.23 48.45
C THR A 581 2.16 -45.97 48.39
N GLU A 582 2.79 -46.33 47.29
CA GLU A 582 4.20 -46.06 47.05
C GLU A 582 4.38 -45.35 45.70
N SER A 583 5.22 -44.32 45.67
CA SER A 583 5.55 -43.64 44.41
C SER A 583 6.39 -44.56 43.51
N VAL A 584 6.23 -44.40 42.20
CA VAL A 584 7.04 -45.09 41.20
C VAL A 584 8.18 -44.16 40.79
N ASN A 585 9.40 -44.69 40.75
CA ASN A 585 10.58 -43.95 40.32
C ASN A 585 10.58 -43.77 38.79
N ASP A 586 11.42 -42.86 38.28
CA ASP A 586 11.56 -42.58 36.84
C ASP A 586 11.99 -43.84 36.03
N ASP A 587 12.65 -44.80 36.67
CA ASP A 587 13.04 -46.09 36.06
C ASP A 587 11.93 -47.16 36.15
N MET A 588 10.70 -46.74 36.46
CA MET A 588 9.51 -47.56 36.66
C MET A 588 9.56 -48.47 37.89
N SER A 589 10.61 -48.41 38.72
CA SER A 589 10.71 -49.24 39.94
C SER A 589 9.96 -48.64 41.12
N PHE A 590 9.51 -49.48 42.05
CA PHE A 590 9.04 -49.05 43.37
C PHE A 590 9.53 -50.00 44.46
N GLU A 591 9.68 -49.48 45.68
CA GLU A 591 10.02 -50.26 46.87
C GLU A 591 9.20 -49.77 48.06
N TYR A 592 8.38 -50.67 48.62
CA TYR A 592 7.65 -50.42 49.85
C TYR A 592 8.29 -51.19 51.03
N GLU A 593 8.71 -50.49 52.07
CA GLU A 593 9.19 -51.11 53.31
C GLU A 593 8.01 -51.42 54.26
N VAL A 594 7.78 -52.70 54.54
CA VAL A 594 7.01 -53.12 55.70
C VAL A 594 7.92 -53.03 56.94
N THR A 595 7.73 -51.97 57.72
CA THR A 595 8.60 -51.63 58.84
C THR A 595 8.62 -52.68 59.95
N LYS A 596 9.66 -52.67 60.77
CA LYS A 596 9.83 -53.55 61.94
C LYS A 596 8.66 -53.43 62.92
N GLU A 597 8.17 -52.21 63.12
CA GLU A 597 7.05 -51.89 63.99
C GLU A 597 5.76 -52.54 63.46
N THR A 598 5.58 -52.48 62.13
CA THR A 598 4.45 -53.10 61.44
C THR A 598 4.47 -54.61 61.63
N THR A 599 5.59 -55.28 61.31
CA THR A 599 5.70 -56.75 61.43
C THR A 599 5.62 -57.24 62.86
N LYS A 600 6.17 -56.49 63.84
CA LYS A 600 6.05 -56.79 65.27
C LYS A 600 4.60 -56.81 65.77
N SER A 601 3.75 -55.96 65.18
CA SER A 601 2.32 -55.87 65.51
C SER A 601 1.46 -56.96 64.86
N LEU A 602 1.98 -57.69 63.88
CA LEU A 602 1.25 -58.76 63.20
C LEU A 602 1.14 -59.99 64.10
N TYR A 603 0.04 -60.74 63.99
CA TYR A 603 -0.06 -62.07 64.57
C TYR A 603 0.77 -63.07 63.73
N ALA A 604 1.10 -64.23 64.28
CA ALA A 604 1.71 -65.28 63.46
C ALA A 604 0.65 -65.80 62.47
N GLY A 605 0.96 -65.82 61.16
CA GLY A 605 0.01 -66.24 60.13
C GLY A 605 0.44 -65.85 58.72
N GLN A 606 -0.43 -66.12 57.74
CA GLN A 606 -0.29 -65.69 56.35
C GLN A 606 -0.95 -64.32 56.15
N TYR A 607 -0.30 -63.48 55.36
CA TYR A 607 -0.61 -62.06 55.10
C TYR A 607 -0.39 -61.72 53.64
#